data_AF-A0A8J3KU64-F1
#
_entry.id   AF-A0A8J3KU64-F1
#
_cell.length_a   1.000
_cell.length_b   1.000
_cell.length_c   1.000
_cell.angle_alpha   90.00
_cell.angle_beta   90.00
_cell.angle_gamma   90.00
#
_symmetry.space_group_name_H-M   'P 1'
#
loop_
_entity.id
_entity.type
_entity.pdbx_description
1 polymer ?
#
loop_
_entity_poly.entity_id
_entity_poly.type
_entity_poly.pdbx_seq_one_letter_code
_entity_poly.pdbx_strand_id
1 'polypeptide(L)' 'MAAEEPVTSPDQHAPTPVKAARIAGTVVIVMLLLMLFGNHEGNVESIWLIGIAGILAAIMIIDVVLRRNGLRD' A
#
# COMPACT_ATOMS: atom_id res chain seq x y z
N MET A 1 6.48 12.97 -36.55
CA MET A 1 7.38 11.97 -35.94
C MET A 1 6.50 10.78 -35.57
N ALA A 2 6.73 9.61 -36.15
CA ALA A 2 6.15 8.38 -35.62
C ALA A 2 6.72 8.21 -34.21
N ALA A 3 5.87 8.03 -33.20
CA ALA A 3 6.36 7.68 -31.87
C ALA A 3 7.04 6.31 -32.01
N GLU A 4 8.35 6.24 -31.75
CA GLU A 4 9.04 4.96 -31.60
C GLU A 4 8.31 4.18 -30.49
N GLU A 5 7.84 2.99 -30.82
CA GLU A 5 7.29 2.07 -29.83
C GLU A 5 8.42 1.72 -28.85
N PRO A 6 8.22 1.90 -27.53
CA PRO A 6 9.22 1.55 -26.55
C PRO A 6 9.48 0.04 -26.58
N VAL A 7 10.70 -0.36 -26.96
CA VAL A 7 11.15 -1.76 -26.90
C VAL A 7 11.25 -2.17 -25.44
N THR A 8 10.37 -3.07 -25.02
CA THR A 8 10.29 -3.58 -23.64
C THR A 8 10.53 -5.08 -23.60
N SER A 9 11.15 -5.56 -22.53
CA SER A 9 11.45 -6.98 -22.34
C SER A 9 10.23 -7.73 -21.78
N PRO A 10 10.08 -9.04 -22.04
CA PRO A 10 8.90 -9.80 -21.62
C PRO A 10 8.56 -9.73 -20.13
N ASP A 11 9.54 -9.49 -19.26
CA ASP A 11 9.36 -9.34 -17.81
C ASP A 11 8.71 -8.02 -17.39
N GLN A 12 8.81 -6.96 -18.20
CA GLN A 12 8.16 -5.66 -17.89
C GLN A 12 6.63 -5.74 -17.99
N HIS A 13 6.11 -6.76 -18.68
CA HIS A 13 4.69 -7.05 -18.78
C HIS A 13 4.21 -8.03 -17.69
N ALA A 14 5.06 -8.35 -16.70
CA ALA A 14 4.65 -9.22 -15.61
C ALA A 14 3.44 -8.61 -14.87
N PRO A 15 2.44 -9.43 -14.52
CA PRO A 15 1.27 -8.94 -13.80
C PRO A 15 1.68 -8.41 -12.43
N THR A 16 1.12 -7.26 -12.05
CA THR A 16 1.38 -6.69 -10.73
C THR A 16 0.91 -7.66 -9.64
N PRO A 17 1.74 -7.97 -8.61
CA PRO A 17 1.40 -8.94 -7.57
C PRO A 17 0.47 -8.33 -6.50
N VAL A 18 -0.74 -7.93 -6.89
CA VAL A 18 -1.70 -7.19 -6.04
C VAL A 18 -2.01 -7.92 -4.72
N LYS A 19 -2.13 -9.26 -4.75
CA LYS A 19 -2.37 -10.06 -3.54
C LYS A 19 -1.22 -9.95 -2.53
N ALA A 20 0.02 -10.07 -3.00
CA ALA A 20 1.20 -9.97 -2.13
C ALA A 20 1.33 -8.56 -1.54
N ALA A 21 1.09 -7.52 -2.37
CA ALA A 21 1.09 -6.14 -1.92
C ALA A 21 0.04 -5.89 -0.82
N ARG A 22 -1.17 -6.44 -0.96
CA ARG A 22 -2.22 -6.33 0.07
C ARG A 22 -1.84 -7.01 1.37
N ILE A 23 -1.31 -8.24 1.31
CA ILE A 23 -0.87 -8.95 2.52
C ILE A 23 0.24 -8.17 3.21
N ALA A 24 1.27 -7.75 2.47
CA ALA A 24 2.38 -6.97 3.01
C ALA A 24 1.90 -5.67 3.65
N GLY A 25 1.02 -4.92 2.96
CA GLY A 25 0.42 -3.70 3.49
C GLY A 25 -0.37 -3.93 4.77
N THR A 26 -1.21 -4.97 4.83
CA THR A 26 -1.95 -5.33 6.05
C THR A 26 -1.01 -5.70 7.20
N VAL A 27 0.04 -6.47 6.94
CA VAL A 27 1.04 -6.83 7.97
C VAL A 27 1.71 -5.57 8.52
N VAL A 28 2.13 -4.63 7.65
CA VAL A 28 2.75 -3.37 8.08
C VAL A 28 1.79 -2.54 8.94
N ILE A 29 0.51 -2.41 8.55
CA ILE A 29 -0.50 -1.71 9.33
C ILE A 29 -0.63 -2.35 10.73
N VAL A 30 -0.73 -3.67 10.80
CA VAL A 30 -0.83 -4.40 12.08
C VAL A 30 0.41 -4.16 12.93
N MET A 31 1.62 -4.24 12.35
CA MET A 31 2.86 -3.99 13.09
C MET A 31 2.91 -2.56 13.65
N LEU A 32 2.57 -1.54 12.87
CA LEU A 32 2.53 -0.15 13.34
C LEU A 32 1.56 0.05 14.51
N LEU A 33 0.40 -0.61 14.47
CA LEU A 33 -0.58 -0.55 15.56
C LEU A 33 -0.14 -1.34 16.79
N LEU A 34 0.53 -2.49 16.61
CA LEU A 34 1.11 -3.24 17.72
C LEU A 34 2.22 -2.45 18.42
N MET A 35 2.96 -1.63 17.67
CA MET A 35 3.98 -0.75 18.24
C MET A 35 3.38 0.29 19.20
N LEU A 36 2.08 0.55 19.22
CA LEU A 36 1.46 1.42 20.24
C LEU A 36 1.56 0.85 21.66
N PHE A 37 1.75 -0.46 21.80
CA PHE A 37 1.91 -1.11 23.08
C PHE A 37 3.39 -1.23 23.42
N GLY A 38 3.84 -0.54 24.46
CA GLY A 38 5.25 -0.58 24.87
C GLY A 38 5.64 0.63 25.70
N ASN A 39 6.95 0.91 25.72
CA ASN A 39 7.55 1.96 26.54
C ASN A 39 7.53 3.33 25.83
N HIS A 40 6.34 3.81 25.47
CA HIS A 40 6.18 5.15 24.90
C HIS A 40 6.21 6.20 26.02
N GLU A 41 7.09 7.19 25.88
CA GLU A 41 7.05 8.39 26.69
C GLU A 41 6.52 9.56 25.85
N GLY A 42 5.30 10.01 26.18
CA GLY A 42 4.59 11.03 25.42
C GLY A 42 3.81 10.47 24.23
N ASN A 43 3.18 11.38 23.46
CA ASN A 43 2.18 11.01 22.45
C ASN A 43 2.63 11.22 21.00
N VAL A 44 3.80 11.84 20.77
CA VAL A 44 4.25 12.15 19.40
C VAL A 44 4.43 10.87 18.58
N GLU A 45 5.11 9.87 19.13
CA GLU A 45 5.32 8.59 18.45
C GLU A 45 3.98 7.90 18.13
N SER A 46 3.06 7.86 19.10
CA SER A 46 1.73 7.28 18.92
C SER A 46 0.92 7.98 17.81
N ILE A 47 0.99 9.32 17.72
CA ILE A 47 0.32 10.09 16.65
C ILE A 47 0.87 9.70 15.28
N TRP A 48 2.19 9.56 15.15
CA TRP A 48 2.81 9.16 13.89
C TRP A 48 2.50 7.72 13.50
N LEU A 49 2.55 6.78 14.45
CA LEU A 49 2.20 5.38 14.22
C LEU A 49 0.75 5.24 13.74
N ILE A 50 -0.19 5.89 14.43
CA ILE A 50 -1.61 5.89 14.06
C ILE A 50 -1.82 6.59 12.71
N GLY A 51 -1.17 7.74 12.49
CA GLY A 51 -1.29 8.50 11.26
C GLY A 51 -0.83 7.71 10.03
N ILE A 52 0.35 7.09 10.10
CA ILE A 52 0.89 6.28 9.00
C ILE A 52 0.03 5.03 8.77
N ALA A 53 -0.35 4.32 9.84
CA ALA A 53 -1.23 3.16 9.73
C ALA A 53 -2.58 3.53 9.08
N GLY A 54 -3.16 4.66 9.47
CA GLY A 54 -4.41 5.18 8.92
C GLY A 54 -4.30 5.54 7.44
N ILE A 55 -3.22 6.21 7.02
CA ILE A 55 -2.98 6.55 5.61
C ILE A 55 -2.83 5.28 4.77
N LEU A 56 -2.03 4.30 5.21
CA LEU A 56 -1.87 3.03 4.50
C LEU A 56 -3.20 2.28 4.38
N ALA A 57 -3.97 2.20 5.46
CA ALA A 57 -5.29 1.59 5.45
C ALA A 57 -6.24 2.31 4.47
N ALA A 58 -6.23 3.64 4.46
CA ALA A 58 -7.05 4.43 3.54
C ALA A 58 -6.70 4.16 2.07
N ILE A 59 -5.41 4.15 1.71
CA ILE A 59 -4.95 3.83 0.35
C ILE A 59 -5.43 2.45 -0.08
N MET A 60 -5.30 1.44 0.79
CA MET A 60 -5.73 0.08 0.48
C MET A 60 -7.26 -0.03 0.31
N ILE A 61 -8.03 0.66 1.15
CA ILE A 61 -9.49 0.68 1.04
C ILE A 61 -9.89 1.37 -0.28
N ILE A 62 -9.27 2.51 -0.60
CA ILE A 62 -9.49 3.23 -1.86
C ILE A 62 -9.17 2.33 -3.06
N ASP A 63 -8.03 1.64 -3.07
CA ASP A 63 -7.66 0.68 -4.13
C ASP A 63 -8.75 -0.39 -4.32
N VAL A 64 -9.21 -1.01 -3.23
CA VAL A 64 -10.27 -2.02 -3.27
C VAL A 64 -11.57 -1.44 -3.82
N VAL A 65 -11.98 -0.25 -3.37
CA VAL A 65 -13.21 0.41 -3.82
C VAL A 65 -13.13 0.75 -5.31
N LEU A 66 -12.03 1.34 -5.77
CA LEU A 66 -11.84 1.70 -7.18
C LEU A 66 -11.88 0.46 -8.08
N ARG A 67 -11.22 -0.63 -7.69
CA ARG A 67 -11.22 -1.90 -8.44
C ARG A 67 -12.58 -2.57 -8.47
N ARG A 68 -13.34 -2.48 -7.37
CA ARG A 68 -14.74 -2.95 -7.33
C ARG A 68 -15.66 -2.11 -8.23
N ASN A 69 -15.34 -0.82 -8.41
CA ASN A 69 -16.09 0.11 -9.23
C ASN A 69 -15.64 0.12 -10.70
N GLY A 70 -14.79 -0.81 -11.12
CA GLY A 70 -14.45 -1.03 -12.53
C GLY A 70 -13.06 -0.54 -12.95
N LEU A 71 -12.22 -0.07 -12.02
CA LEU A 71 -10.79 0.08 -12.31
C LEU A 71 -10.19 -1.30 -12.58
N ARG A 72 -9.77 -1.53 -13.82
CA ARG A 72 -9.11 -2.75 -14.27
C ARG A 72 -7.59 -2.55 -14.25
N ASP A 73 -6.88 -3.64 -13.93
CA ASP A 73 -5.41 -3.73 -14.09
C ASP A 73 -4.99 -3.57 -15.55
#